data_AF-A0AAN6QAT5-F1
#
_entry.id   AF-A0AAN6QAT5-F1
#
_cell.length_a   1.000
_cell.length_b   1.000
_cell.length_c   1.000
_cell.angle_alpha   90.00
_cell.angle_beta   90.00
_cell.angle_gamma   90.00
#
_symmetry.space_group_name_H-M   'P 1'
#
loop_
_entity.id
_entity.type
_entity.pdbx_description
1 polymer ?
#
loop_
_entity_poly.entity_id
_entity_poly.type
_entity_poly.pdbx_seq_one_letter_code
_entity_poly.pdbx_strand_id
1 'polypeptide(L)'
;MADDARPTSSEPRLPRVTIQFCTQCKWMLRAAYYAQELLSTFSVTLGEVALQPATGGVFVVEITSTDTDTTASSTTTNANANANADDRGSLQPKRVVLWDRKVDGGFPETKELKRRVRDVIEPGRNLGHVDRDYGLGKSGGGGTGVPGAEGVKKSEGTGQEGKAKACSVEGGEKCEDCE
;
A
#
# COMPACT_ATOMS: atom_id res chain seq x y z
N MET A 1 34.99 32.97 -7.91
CA MET A 1 33.89 33.43 -7.03
C MET A 1 32.68 33.74 -7.88
N ALA A 2 31.73 32.81 -7.90
CA ALA A 2 30.31 33.05 -8.12
C ALA A 2 29.61 31.78 -7.65
N ASP A 3 29.11 31.86 -6.42
CA ASP A 3 28.26 30.87 -5.75
C ASP A 3 26.89 30.96 -6.43
N ASP A 4 26.61 30.05 -7.37
CA ASP A 4 25.31 30.00 -8.06
C ASP A 4 24.38 29.07 -7.25
N ALA A 5 23.57 29.70 -6.41
CA ALA A 5 22.65 29.06 -5.48
C ALA A 5 21.60 28.21 -6.22
N ARG A 6 21.86 26.90 -6.34
CA ARG A 6 20.87 25.91 -6.78
C ARG A 6 19.75 25.84 -5.73
N PRO A 7 18.46 26.00 -6.10
CA PRO A 7 17.38 25.91 -5.12
C PRO A 7 17.38 24.51 -4.48
N THR A 8 17.61 24.51 -3.17
CA THR A 8 17.54 23.36 -2.25
C THR A 8 16.09 23.13 -1.83
N SER A 9 15.32 22.42 -2.63
CA SER A 9 14.00 21.94 -2.20
C SER A 9 13.79 20.53 -2.71
N SER A 10 14.40 19.56 -2.02
CA SER A 10 14.20 18.12 -2.25
C SER A 10 12.89 17.65 -1.63
N GLU A 11 11.79 18.35 -1.90
CA GLU A 11 10.47 17.91 -1.46
C GLU A 11 10.08 16.67 -2.28
N PRO A 12 9.62 15.60 -1.62
CA PRO A 12 9.27 14.36 -2.31
C PRO A 12 8.08 14.59 -3.24
N ARG A 13 8.10 13.97 -4.41
CA ARG A 13 6.95 14.03 -5.32
C ARG A 13 5.81 13.19 -4.75
N LEU A 14 4.72 13.85 -4.40
CA LEU A 14 3.49 13.18 -3.98
C LEU A 14 2.73 12.69 -5.22
N PRO A 15 2.00 11.55 -5.14
CA PRO A 15 1.93 10.61 -4.02
C PRO A 15 3.23 9.81 -3.84
N ARG A 16 3.71 9.73 -2.59
CA ARG A 16 4.95 9.07 -2.20
C ARG A 16 4.64 7.79 -1.45
N VAL A 17 5.12 6.65 -1.92
CA VAL A 17 5.08 5.40 -1.15
C VAL A 17 6.40 5.19 -0.43
N THR A 18 6.36 4.84 0.84
CA THR A 18 7.52 4.52 1.67
C THR A 18 7.43 3.07 2.11
N ILE A 19 8.46 2.29 1.85
CA ILE A 19 8.61 0.92 2.35
C ILE A 19 9.74 0.91 3.37
N GLN A 20 9.38 0.89 4.65
CA GLN A 20 10.33 0.70 5.73
C GLN A 20 10.56 -0.79 5.94
N PHE A 21 11.81 -1.23 5.96
CA PHE A 21 12.15 -2.65 6.06
C PHE A 21 13.34 -2.91 6.98
N CYS A 22 13.31 -4.06 7.66
CA CYS A 22 14.42 -4.49 8.47
C CYS A 22 15.61 -4.96 7.62
N THR A 23 16.77 -4.34 7.81
CA THR A 23 18.02 -4.72 7.12
C THR A 23 18.62 -6.00 7.68
N GLN A 24 18.44 -6.27 8.98
CA GLN A 24 18.94 -7.47 9.65
C GLN A 24 18.23 -8.74 9.17
N CYS A 25 16.92 -8.65 8.90
CA CYS A 25 16.12 -9.76 8.38
C CYS A 25 16.33 -10.03 6.88
N LYS A 26 17.25 -9.31 6.22
CA LYS A 26 17.52 -9.43 4.76
C LYS A 26 16.30 -9.17 3.87
N TRP A 27 15.33 -8.37 4.32
CA TRP A 27 14.10 -8.07 3.55
C TRP A 27 14.27 -7.00 2.46
N MET A 28 15.48 -6.50 2.25
CA MET A 28 15.78 -5.53 1.19
C MET A 28 15.29 -5.98 -0.19
N LEU A 29 15.54 -7.25 -0.56
CA LEU A 29 15.13 -7.77 -1.86
C LEU A 29 13.60 -7.80 -2.00
N ARG A 30 12.89 -8.11 -0.90
CA ARG A 30 11.44 -8.11 -0.88
C ARG A 30 10.87 -6.69 -1.01
N ALA A 31 11.45 -5.75 -0.27
CA ALA A 31 11.09 -4.33 -0.36
C ALA A 31 11.31 -3.79 -1.79
N ALA A 32 12.46 -4.11 -2.40
CA ALA A 32 12.77 -3.73 -3.78
C ALA A 32 11.81 -4.36 -4.81
N TYR A 33 11.37 -5.60 -4.60
CA TYR A 33 10.36 -6.24 -5.44
C TYR A 33 9.03 -5.48 -5.39
N TYR A 34 8.51 -5.16 -4.19
CA TYR A 34 7.27 -4.38 -4.10
C TYR A 34 7.41 -2.99 -4.72
N ALA A 35 8.56 -2.33 -4.56
CA ALA A 35 8.79 -1.04 -5.20
C ALA A 35 8.70 -1.14 -6.74
N GLN A 36 9.30 -2.18 -7.33
CA GLN A 36 9.21 -2.44 -8.77
C GLN A 36 7.76 -2.72 -9.22
N GLU A 37 7.03 -3.53 -8.47
CA GLU A 37 5.62 -3.85 -8.75
C GLU A 37 4.72 -2.61 -8.71
N LEU A 38 4.97 -1.70 -7.76
CA LEU A 38 4.22 -0.44 -7.65
C LEU A 38 4.57 0.53 -8.77
N LEU A 39 5.86 0.73 -9.04
CA LEU A 39 6.32 1.64 -10.10
C LEU A 39 5.91 1.16 -11.49
N SER A 40 5.86 -0.15 -11.73
CA SER A 40 5.39 -0.69 -13.03
C SER A 40 3.88 -0.50 -13.23
N THR A 41 3.09 -0.54 -12.15
CA THR A 41 1.62 -0.43 -12.20
C THR A 41 1.14 1.03 -12.21
N PHE A 42 1.81 1.88 -11.44
CA PHE A 42 1.41 3.27 -11.17
C PHE A 42 2.46 4.29 -11.69
N SER A 43 3.18 3.96 -12.75
CA SER A 43 4.30 4.74 -13.30
C SER A 43 3.99 6.22 -13.57
N VAL A 44 2.72 6.55 -13.87
CA VAL A 44 2.26 7.90 -14.17
C VAL A 44 1.58 8.59 -12.99
N THR A 45 1.19 7.83 -11.97
CA THR A 45 0.37 8.32 -10.85
C THR A 45 1.19 8.48 -9.57
N LEU A 46 2.17 7.61 -9.32
CA LEU A 46 3.08 7.74 -8.18
C LEU A 46 4.21 8.71 -8.52
N GLY A 47 4.53 9.59 -7.56
CA GLY A 47 5.67 10.50 -7.68
C GLY A 47 7.00 9.79 -7.41
N GLU A 48 7.05 8.96 -6.36
CA GLU A 48 8.22 8.16 -6.02
C GLU A 48 7.86 6.97 -5.11
N VAL A 49 8.76 5.98 -5.07
CA VAL A 49 8.77 4.93 -4.05
C VAL A 49 10.11 4.97 -3.32
N ALA A 50 10.07 5.17 -2.00
CA ALA A 50 11.24 5.26 -1.15
C ALA A 50 11.45 3.97 -0.34
N LEU A 51 12.67 3.42 -0.39
CA LEU A 51 13.08 2.31 0.46
C LEU A 51 13.81 2.85 1.69
N GLN A 52 13.28 2.57 2.89
CA GLN A 52 13.82 3.05 4.14
C GLN A 52 14.39 1.91 4.99
N PRO A 53 15.72 1.81 5.15
CA PRO A 53 16.32 0.80 6.01
C PRO A 53 15.97 1.09 7.48
N ALA A 54 15.66 0.03 8.22
CA ALA A 54 15.36 0.06 9.64
C ALA A 54 15.84 -1.23 10.33
N THR A 55 15.61 -1.33 11.64
CA THR A 55 15.93 -2.51 12.47
C THR A 55 14.67 -2.98 13.21
N GLY A 56 14.74 -4.11 13.93
CA GLY A 56 13.65 -4.56 14.80
C GLY A 56 12.47 -5.22 14.07
N GLY A 57 12.74 -6.03 13.04
CA GLY A 57 11.72 -6.84 12.37
C GLY A 57 10.58 -6.04 11.73
N VAL A 58 10.81 -4.76 11.43
CA VAL A 58 9.79 -3.87 10.84
C VAL A 58 9.64 -4.12 9.34
N PHE A 59 8.40 -4.13 8.90
CA PHE A 59 8.06 -4.05 7.48
C PHE A 59 6.74 -3.30 7.35
N VAL A 60 6.82 -2.01 7.03
CA VAL A 60 5.68 -1.10 6.98
C VAL A 60 5.66 -0.40 5.63
N VAL A 61 4.49 -0.37 5.00
CA VAL A 61 4.25 0.38 3.78
C VAL A 61 3.30 1.53 4.08
N GLU A 62 3.76 2.76 3.87
CA GLU A 62 3.00 4.00 4.05
C GLU A 62 2.88 4.72 2.70
N ILE A 63 1.76 5.40 2.48
CA ILE A 63 1.62 6.36 1.38
C ILE A 63 1.38 7.75 1.95
N THR A 64 2.07 8.74 1.39
CA THR A 64 1.80 10.15 1.60
C THR A 64 1.15 10.71 0.33
N SER A 65 -0.06 11.25 0.44
CA SER A 65 -0.79 11.93 -0.64
C SER A 65 -1.25 13.30 -0.19
N THR A 66 -1.65 14.15 -1.13
CA THR A 66 -2.35 15.41 -0.81
C THR A 66 -3.83 15.12 -0.64
N ASP A 67 -4.46 15.63 0.41
CA ASP A 67 -5.92 15.57 0.55
C ASP A 67 -6.61 16.48 -0.48
N THR A 68 -7.40 15.89 -1.37
CA THR A 68 -8.30 16.61 -2.28
C THR A 68 -9.77 16.40 -1.91
N ASP A 69 -10.06 16.17 -0.63
CA ASP A 69 -11.40 15.85 -0.12
C ASP A 69 -12.39 17.05 -0.05
N THR A 70 -12.17 18.12 -0.81
CA THR A 70 -13.02 19.33 -0.76
C THR A 70 -14.18 19.34 -1.76
N THR A 71 -14.26 18.42 -2.73
CA THR A 71 -15.17 18.61 -3.90
C THR A 71 -16.32 17.60 -4.05
N ALA A 72 -16.71 16.87 -3.00
CA ALA A 72 -17.86 15.93 -3.09
C ALA A 72 -18.94 16.07 -1.99
N SER A 73 -18.90 17.11 -1.16
CA SER A 73 -19.99 17.41 -0.22
C SER A 73 -20.22 18.91 -0.04
N SER A 74 -20.64 19.58 -1.11
CA SER A 74 -21.16 20.94 -1.04
C SER A 74 -22.16 21.23 -2.16
N THR A 75 -23.20 20.39 -2.25
CA THR A 75 -24.49 20.85 -2.79
C THR A 75 -25.19 21.70 -1.73
N THR A 76 -24.74 22.93 -1.52
CA THR A 76 -25.61 24.04 -1.08
C THR A 76 -24.99 25.35 -1.51
N THR A 77 -25.69 26.04 -2.42
CA THR A 77 -25.44 27.42 -2.84
C THR A 77 -25.30 28.33 -1.63
N ASN A 78 -24.22 29.13 -1.58
CA ASN A 78 -24.26 30.52 -1.14
C ASN A 78 -22.98 31.23 -1.58
N ALA A 79 -23.16 32.14 -2.54
CA ALA A 79 -22.16 33.10 -2.94
C ALA A 79 -21.94 34.11 -1.80
N ASN A 80 -20.69 34.28 -1.36
CA ASN A 80 -20.22 35.59 -0.97
C ASN A 80 -18.72 35.70 -1.24
N ALA A 81 -18.39 36.55 -2.21
CA ALA A 81 -17.04 36.86 -2.61
C ALA A 81 -16.46 37.90 -1.65
N ASN A 82 -15.41 37.52 -0.92
CA ASN A 82 -14.40 38.43 -0.39
C ASN A 82 -13.05 37.76 -0.61
N ALA A 83 -12.38 38.17 -1.69
CA ALA A 83 -11.09 37.65 -2.10
C ALA A 83 -9.97 38.26 -1.24
N ASN A 84 -9.40 37.44 -0.35
CA ASN A 84 -8.04 37.65 0.16
C ASN A 84 -7.11 36.70 -0.62
N ALA A 85 -6.19 37.30 -1.39
CA ALA A 85 -5.35 36.62 -2.36
C ALA A 85 -4.10 35.92 -1.78
N ASP A 86 -4.12 35.56 -0.49
CA ASP A 86 -3.05 34.81 0.20
C ASP A 86 -3.55 33.57 0.96
N ASP A 87 -4.84 33.19 0.79
CA ASP A 87 -5.38 31.93 1.29
C ASP A 87 -5.21 30.81 0.25
N ARG A 88 -3.96 30.54 -0.15
CA ARG A 88 -3.63 29.33 -0.91
C ARG A 88 -3.80 28.16 0.05
N GLY A 89 -5.02 27.61 0.12
CA GLY A 89 -5.39 26.48 0.94
C GLY A 89 -4.23 25.50 1.09
N SER A 90 -3.66 25.45 2.29
CA SER A 90 -2.49 24.65 2.59
C SER A 90 -2.90 23.19 2.49
N LEU A 91 -2.64 22.58 1.32
CA LEU A 91 -2.86 21.15 1.10
C LEU A 91 -1.94 20.40 2.06
N GLN A 92 -2.50 19.89 3.14
CA GLN A 92 -1.73 19.14 4.11
C GLN A 92 -1.42 17.74 3.54
N PRO A 93 -0.19 17.24 3.68
CA PRO A 93 0.14 15.87 3.30
C PRO A 93 -0.54 14.88 4.26
N LYS A 94 -1.42 14.04 3.73
CA LYS A 94 -2.03 12.92 4.45
C LYS A 94 -1.17 11.68 4.33
N ARG A 95 -0.91 11.05 5.47
CA ARG A 95 -0.19 9.78 5.56
C ARG A 95 -1.17 8.66 5.90
N VAL A 96 -1.11 7.57 5.14
CA VAL A 96 -1.94 6.39 5.34
C VAL A 96 -1.03 5.16 5.37
N VAL A 97 -1.14 4.36 6.43
CA VAL A 97 -0.47 3.05 6.50
C VAL A 97 -1.25 2.08 5.62
N LEU A 98 -0.60 1.59 4.57
CA LEU A 98 -1.15 0.61 3.64
C LEU A 98 -0.94 -0.82 4.13
N TRP A 99 0.15 -1.09 4.84
CA TRP A 99 0.42 -2.40 5.42
C TRP A 99 1.40 -2.30 6.58
N ASP A 100 1.15 -3.03 7.66
CA ASP A 100 2.11 -3.25 8.74
C ASP A 100 2.21 -4.75 9.03
N ARG A 101 3.42 -5.30 8.88
CA ARG A 101 3.69 -6.72 9.12
C ARG A 101 3.22 -7.24 10.47
N LYS A 102 3.31 -6.43 11.53
CA LYS A 102 2.90 -6.84 12.89
C LYS A 102 1.37 -6.84 13.03
N VAL A 103 0.68 -5.94 12.33
CA VAL A 103 -0.77 -5.74 12.43
C VAL A 103 -1.54 -6.61 11.43
N ASP A 104 -1.12 -6.60 10.16
CA ASP A 104 -1.76 -7.32 9.06
C ASP A 104 -1.29 -8.78 8.93
N GLY A 105 -0.25 -9.18 9.67
CA GLY A 105 0.23 -10.56 9.73
C GLY A 105 1.08 -10.98 8.53
N GLY A 106 2.39 -10.67 8.60
CA GLY A 106 3.36 -11.09 7.59
C GLY A 106 3.50 -10.09 6.45
N PHE A 107 3.71 -10.57 5.22
CA PHE A 107 3.96 -9.71 4.06
C PHE A 107 2.74 -9.60 3.16
N PRO A 108 2.52 -8.42 2.53
CA PRO A 108 1.37 -8.23 1.66
C PRO A 108 1.48 -9.10 0.41
N GLU A 109 0.35 -9.57 -0.09
CA GLU A 109 0.25 -10.15 -1.42
C GLU A 109 0.34 -9.02 -2.45
N THR A 110 0.99 -9.26 -3.59
CA THR A 110 1.25 -8.19 -4.59
C THR A 110 -0.04 -7.56 -5.08
N LYS A 111 -1.12 -8.34 -5.27
CA LYS A 111 -2.40 -7.81 -5.68
C LYS A 111 -3.03 -6.93 -4.60
N GLU A 112 -2.93 -7.34 -3.34
CA GLU A 112 -3.48 -6.60 -2.21
C GLU A 112 -2.81 -5.24 -2.04
N LEU A 113 -1.47 -5.22 -2.12
CA LEU A 113 -0.74 -3.96 -2.00
C LEU A 113 -1.11 -2.98 -3.12
N LYS A 114 -1.24 -3.46 -4.36
CA LYS A 114 -1.66 -2.64 -5.50
C LYS A 114 -3.08 -2.10 -5.30
N ARG A 115 -4.01 -2.91 -4.81
CA ARG A 115 -5.37 -2.47 -4.50
C ARG A 115 -5.39 -1.37 -3.45
N ARG A 116 -4.72 -1.57 -2.30
CA ARG A 116 -4.67 -0.58 -1.23
C ARG A 116 -4.04 0.74 -1.69
N VAL A 117 -2.99 0.69 -2.52
CA VAL A 117 -2.43 1.91 -3.14
C VAL A 117 -3.45 2.61 -4.04
N ARG A 118 -4.13 1.86 -4.92
CA ARG A 118 -5.17 2.39 -5.81
C ARG A 118 -6.32 3.01 -5.05
N ASP A 119 -6.78 2.38 -3.98
CA ASP A 119 -7.89 2.90 -3.17
C ASP A 119 -7.57 4.28 -2.57
N VAL A 120 -6.29 4.57 -2.31
CA VAL A 120 -5.85 5.87 -1.78
C VAL A 120 -5.61 6.91 -2.87
N ILE A 121 -5.01 6.55 -4.01
CA ILE A 121 -4.63 7.54 -5.04
C ILE A 121 -5.71 7.75 -6.11
N GLU A 122 -6.45 6.70 -6.47
CA GLU A 122 -7.38 6.70 -7.59
C GLU A 122 -8.44 5.59 -7.43
N PRO A 123 -9.41 5.76 -6.51
CA PRO A 123 -10.38 4.72 -6.17
C PRO A 123 -11.26 4.28 -7.36
N GLY A 124 -11.42 5.14 -8.37
CA GLY A 124 -12.17 4.83 -9.58
C GLY A 124 -11.41 4.00 -10.63
N ARG A 125 -10.09 3.80 -10.49
CA ARG A 125 -9.30 3.09 -11.50
C ARG A 125 -9.45 1.57 -11.35
N ASN A 126 -9.81 0.93 -12.45
CA ASN A 126 -9.83 -0.52 -12.57
C ASN A 126 -8.42 -1.05 -12.92
N LEU A 127 -7.88 -1.95 -12.11
CA LEU A 127 -6.57 -2.60 -12.30
C LEU A 127 -6.69 -3.97 -12.99
N GLY A 128 -7.84 -4.29 -13.58
CA GLY A 128 -8.08 -5.53 -14.33
C GLY A 128 -7.95 -6.77 -13.46
N HIS A 129 -6.94 -7.61 -13.74
CA HIS A 129 -6.73 -8.88 -13.01
C HIS A 129 -6.48 -8.69 -11.51
N VAL A 130 -6.02 -7.51 -11.08
CA VAL A 130 -5.80 -7.21 -9.67
C VAL A 130 -7.13 -7.04 -8.91
N ASP A 131 -8.19 -6.57 -9.56
CA ASP A 131 -9.50 -6.33 -8.94
C ASP A 131 -10.51 -7.46 -9.12
N ARG A 132 -10.26 -8.36 -10.07
CA ARG A 132 -11.22 -9.41 -10.47
C ARG A 132 -11.59 -10.38 -9.34
N ASP A 133 -10.70 -10.54 -8.37
CA ASP A 133 -10.86 -11.47 -7.25
C ASP A 133 -11.44 -10.79 -5.98
N TYR A 134 -11.66 -9.47 -5.98
CA TYR A 134 -11.99 -8.70 -4.76
C TYR A 134 -13.50 -8.53 -4.48
N GLY A 135 -14.36 -8.96 -5.40
CA GLY A 135 -15.83 -8.93 -5.24
C GLY A 135 -16.47 -10.27 -4.86
N LEU A 136 -15.69 -11.35 -4.74
CA LEU A 136 -16.19 -12.67 -4.38
C LEU A 136 -15.76 -13.01 -2.97
N GLY A 137 -16.52 -12.52 -1.99
CA GLY A 137 -16.45 -13.02 -0.62
C GLY A 137 -16.55 -14.54 -0.60
N LYS A 138 -15.84 -15.16 0.35
CA LYS A 138 -15.99 -16.58 0.72
C LYS A 138 -17.46 -17.02 0.67
N SER A 139 -17.81 -17.82 -0.32
CA SER A 139 -18.97 -18.70 -0.33
C SER A 139 -18.44 -20.12 -0.42
N GLY A 140 -18.47 -20.83 0.70
CA GLY A 140 -18.22 -22.27 0.70
C GLY A 140 -19.36 -23.02 0.03
N GLY A 141 -18.99 -24.01 -0.78
CA GLY A 141 -19.80 -25.21 -1.05
C GLY A 141 -20.88 -25.11 -2.13
N GLY A 142 -20.81 -26.05 -3.08
CA GLY A 142 -21.96 -26.47 -3.89
C GLY A 142 -21.71 -26.47 -5.39
N GLY A 143 -21.16 -27.56 -5.92
CA GLY A 143 -21.04 -27.78 -7.36
C GLY A 143 -22.29 -28.40 -8.00
N THR A 144 -22.42 -28.18 -9.31
CA THR A 144 -23.00 -29.03 -10.37
C THR A 144 -22.57 -28.36 -11.69
N GLY A 145 -21.59 -28.81 -12.50
CA GLY A 145 -21.50 -30.02 -13.34
C GLY A 145 -22.17 -29.77 -14.71
N VAL A 146 -21.64 -30.01 -15.92
CA VAL A 146 -20.40 -30.55 -16.59
C VAL A 146 -20.57 -30.25 -18.14
N PRO A 147 -19.78 -30.70 -19.16
CA PRO A 147 -18.38 -31.19 -19.27
C PRO A 147 -17.53 -30.69 -20.50
N GLY A 148 -16.21 -30.96 -20.44
CA GLY A 148 -15.32 -31.27 -21.58
C GLY A 148 -13.99 -30.49 -21.59
N ALA A 149 -12.78 -31.06 -21.64
CA ALA A 149 -12.27 -32.43 -21.60
C ALA A 149 -10.76 -32.41 -21.23
N GLU A 150 -10.33 -33.40 -20.44
CA GLU A 150 -9.02 -34.10 -20.28
C GLU A 150 -7.65 -33.37 -20.46
N GLY A 151 -6.63 -33.53 -19.60
CA GLY A 151 -6.50 -34.45 -18.46
C GLY A 151 -5.16 -34.42 -17.69
N VAL A 152 -5.17 -35.26 -16.62
CA VAL A 152 -4.10 -36.02 -15.94
C VAL A 152 -3.16 -35.36 -14.90
N LYS A 153 -3.59 -35.47 -13.61
CA LYS A 153 -2.96 -35.95 -12.34
C LYS A 153 -1.42 -35.95 -12.19
N LYS A 154 -0.83 -35.59 -11.03
CA LYS A 154 -0.87 -36.32 -9.71
C LYS A 154 -0.31 -35.45 -8.55
N SER A 155 -1.01 -35.36 -7.40
CA SER A 155 -0.65 -35.81 -6.01
C SER A 155 0.64 -35.24 -5.40
N GLU A 156 0.79 -34.83 -4.13
CA GLU A 156 0.07 -34.94 -2.85
C GLU A 156 0.83 -34.02 -1.86
N GLY A 157 0.20 -33.57 -0.76
CA GLY A 157 0.93 -32.84 0.29
C GLY A 157 0.06 -32.20 1.37
N THR A 158 -0.21 -33.00 2.40
CA THR A 158 -0.95 -32.81 3.67
C THR A 158 -0.58 -31.64 4.59
N GLY A 159 -1.58 -31.21 5.39
CA GLY A 159 -1.48 -30.69 6.77
C GLY A 159 -1.26 -29.18 6.90
N GLN A 160 -1.76 -28.45 7.90
CA GLN A 160 -2.62 -28.73 9.04
C GLN A 160 -3.03 -27.36 9.62
N GLU A 161 -4.16 -27.31 10.33
CA GLU A 161 -4.72 -26.15 11.00
C GLU A 161 -3.76 -25.47 12.00
N GLY A 162 -3.80 -24.14 12.06
CA GLY A 162 -3.05 -23.33 13.02
C GLY A 162 -3.85 -22.13 13.51
N LYS A 163 -4.58 -22.34 14.60
CA LYS A 163 -5.29 -21.34 15.41
C LYS A 163 -4.31 -20.60 16.33
N ALA A 164 -4.22 -19.28 16.26
CA ALA A 164 -3.73 -18.44 17.37
C ALA A 164 -4.13 -16.98 17.09
N LYS A 165 -5.05 -16.40 17.86
CA LYS A 165 -4.88 -15.85 19.23
C LYS A 165 -4.24 -14.46 19.17
N ALA A 166 -5.07 -13.46 19.44
CA ALA A 166 -4.69 -12.07 19.61
C ALA A 166 -3.55 -11.95 20.64
N CYS A 167 -2.49 -11.22 20.28
CA CYS A 167 -1.46 -10.80 21.20
C CYS A 167 -1.61 -9.30 21.47
N SER A 168 -1.82 -8.98 22.74
CA SER A 168 -1.82 -7.64 23.30
C SER A 168 -0.45 -7.00 23.13
N VAL A 169 -0.47 -5.71 22.81
CA VAL A 169 0.70 -4.82 22.80
C VAL A 169 1.04 -4.49 24.25
N GLU A 170 2.13 -5.02 24.79
CA GLU A 170 3.03 -4.34 25.74
C GLU A 170 4.38 -5.08 25.76
N GLY A 171 5.49 -4.33 25.66
CA GLY A 171 6.83 -4.83 25.95
C GLY A 171 7.74 -4.95 24.73
N GLY A 172 8.92 -4.34 24.82
CA GLY A 172 9.98 -4.42 23.81
C GLY A 172 10.56 -5.83 23.70
N GLU A 173 9.82 -6.73 23.07
CA GLU A 173 10.26 -8.09 22.80
C GLU A 173 11.10 -8.15 21.52
N LYS A 174 12.29 -8.74 21.70
CA LYS A 174 13.26 -9.09 20.67
C LYS A 174 12.53 -9.75 19.49
N CYS A 175 12.60 -9.15 18.32
CA CYS A 175 11.97 -9.68 17.12
C CYS A 175 12.68 -10.96 16.69
N GLU A 176 12.01 -12.11 16.84
CA GLU A 176 12.48 -13.47 16.51
C GLU A 176 12.85 -13.65 15.02
N ASP A 177 12.45 -12.72 14.16
CA ASP A 177 12.74 -12.70 12.72
C ASP A 177 14.08 -12.06 12.32
N CYS A 178 14.87 -11.56 13.28
CA CYS A 178 16.16 -10.90 13.01
C CYS A 178 17.38 -11.85 12.94
N GLU A 179 17.19 -13.17 12.86
CA GLU A 179 18.29 -14.16 12.77
C GLU A 179 18.64 -14.59 11.34
#